data_AF-A0A2V9FWM3-F1
#
_entry.id   AF-A0A2V9FWM3-F1
#
_cell.length_a   1.000
_cell.length_b   1.000
_cell.length_c   1.000
_cell.angle_alpha   90.00
_cell.angle_beta   90.00
_cell.angle_gamma   90.00
#
_symmetry.space_group_name_H-M   'P 1'
#
loop_
_entity.id
_entity.type
_entity.pdbx_description
1 polymer ?
#
loop_
_entity_poly.entity_id
_entity_poly.type
_entity_poly.pdbx_seq_one_letter_code
_entity_poly.pdbx_strand_id
1 'polypeptide(L)'
;MNNLPGIDLKIEYADGKISGVMIFYFQERSDPGAPWHVASESPVPLLVPHVEGKTLTFEVQHHKCHTCPELGPSVKFRMELAGPNEALLWKLENEEQEKNKELGPGLKLVRRSESHPGTS
;
A
#
# COMPACT_ATOMS: atom_id res chain seq x y z
N MET A 1 -13.39 -2.72 9.49
CA MET A 1 -12.56 -3.65 8.69
C MET A 1 -12.48 -4.95 9.47
N ASN A 2 -12.57 -6.12 8.83
CA ASN A 2 -12.86 -7.42 9.47
C ASN A 2 -11.71 -7.99 10.35
N ASN A 3 -10.87 -7.13 10.93
CA ASN A 3 -9.60 -7.47 11.60
C ASN A 3 -8.62 -8.29 10.73
N LEU A 4 -8.82 -8.29 9.42
CA LEU A 4 -7.98 -8.90 8.39
C LEU A 4 -7.17 -7.82 7.65
N PRO A 5 -5.98 -8.16 7.13
CA PRO A 5 -5.17 -7.23 6.37
C PRO A 5 -5.92 -6.76 5.12
N GLY A 6 -5.87 -5.46 4.85
CA GLY A 6 -6.34 -4.89 3.58
C GLY A 6 -5.17 -4.53 2.66
N ILE A 7 -4.12 -3.92 3.22
CA ILE A 7 -2.92 -3.52 2.51
C ILE A 7 -1.71 -3.79 3.40
N ASP A 8 -0.67 -4.37 2.80
CA ASP A 8 0.70 -4.30 3.33
C ASP A 8 1.58 -3.47 2.39
N LEU A 9 2.45 -2.64 2.97
CA LEU A 9 3.44 -1.87 2.24
C LEU A 9 4.83 -2.30 2.71
N LYS A 10 5.58 -2.99 1.84
CA LYS A 10 6.97 -3.37 2.07
C LYS A 10 7.87 -2.37 1.36
N ILE A 11 8.83 -1.81 2.11
CA ILE A 11 9.79 -0.82 1.61
C ILE A 11 11.18 -1.35 1.93
N GLU A 12 12.02 -1.35 0.92
CA GLU A 12 13.42 -1.78 1.00
C GLU A 12 14.32 -0.61 0.60
N TYR A 13 15.44 -0.50 1.30
CA TYR A 13 16.49 0.45 0.97
C TYR A 13 17.81 -0.30 0.80
N ALA A 14 18.28 -0.37 -0.44
CA ALA A 14 19.53 -1.03 -0.80
C ALA A 14 20.27 -0.19 -1.85
N ASP A 15 21.59 -0.11 -1.72
CA ASP A 15 22.47 0.59 -2.68
C ASP A 15 22.05 2.04 -3.00
N GLY A 16 21.54 2.75 -1.98
CA GLY A 16 21.08 4.13 -2.12
C GLY A 16 19.74 4.29 -2.86
N LYS A 17 19.03 3.18 -3.15
CA LYS A 17 17.76 3.17 -3.85
C LYS A 17 16.65 2.65 -2.95
N ILE A 18 15.49 3.30 -3.07
CA ILE A 18 14.25 2.81 -2.47
C ILE A 18 13.54 1.94 -3.49
N SER A 19 13.06 0.80 -3.03
CA SER A 19 12.18 -0.08 -3.77
C SER A 19 11.14 -0.66 -2.83
N GLY A 20 10.19 -1.43 -3.35
CA GLY A 20 9.20 -2.05 -2.50
C GLY A 20 8.05 -2.68 -3.28
N VAL A 21 7.11 -3.21 -2.51
CA VAL A 21 5.90 -3.84 -3.00
C VAL A 21 4.73 -3.40 -2.12
N MET A 22 3.62 -3.01 -2.75
CA MET A 22 2.33 -2.89 -2.09
C MET A 22 1.53 -4.17 -2.34
N ILE A 23 1.02 -4.79 -1.29
CA ILE A 23 0.22 -6.01 -1.37
C ILE A 23 -1.21 -5.64 -1.04
N PHE A 24 -2.12 -5.86 -1.98
CA PHE A 24 -3.56 -5.73 -1.75
C PHE A 24 -4.16 -7.09 -1.40
N TYR A 25 -4.96 -7.13 -0.35
CA TYR A 25 -5.64 -8.34 0.11
C TYR A 25 -7.12 -8.30 -0.26
N PHE A 26 -7.60 -9.30 -1.00
CA PHE A 26 -9.03 -9.49 -1.23
C PHE A 26 -9.62 -10.32 -0.10
N GLN A 27 -10.60 -9.77 0.61
CA GLN A 27 -11.29 -10.45 1.69
C GLN A 27 -12.65 -10.93 1.20
N GLU A 28 -13.00 -12.17 1.49
CA GLU A 28 -14.30 -12.74 1.14
C GLU A 28 -14.87 -13.57 2.31
N ARG A 29 -16.11 -14.02 2.14
CA ARG A 29 -16.75 -15.04 2.97
C ARG A 29 -17.58 -15.93 2.06
N SER A 30 -17.64 -17.23 2.35
CA SER A 30 -18.34 -18.21 1.51
C SER A 30 -19.86 -18.01 1.51
N ASP A 31 -20.41 -17.48 2.61
CA ASP A 31 -21.83 -17.18 2.79
C ASP A 31 -22.02 -16.07 3.85
N PRO A 32 -23.23 -15.50 4.01
CA PRO A 32 -23.47 -14.40 4.93
C PRO A 32 -23.19 -14.66 6.42
N GLY A 33 -23.14 -15.92 6.85
CA GLY A 33 -22.86 -16.33 8.24
C GLY A 33 -21.42 -16.79 8.49
N ALA A 34 -20.66 -17.09 7.43
CA ALA A 34 -19.28 -17.53 7.54
C ALA A 34 -18.32 -16.42 8.00
N PRO A 35 -17.22 -16.78 8.70
CA PRO A 35 -16.15 -15.83 9.00
C PRO A 35 -15.50 -15.31 7.73
N TRP A 36 -15.05 -14.05 7.77
CA TRP A 36 -14.22 -13.50 6.69
C TRP A 36 -12.85 -14.15 6.67
N HIS A 37 -12.28 -14.33 5.48
CA HIS A 37 -10.89 -14.74 5.27
C HIS A 37 -10.25 -13.93 4.14
N VAL A 38 -8.92 -13.96 4.07
CA VAL A 38 -8.18 -13.49 2.91
C VAL A 38 -8.27 -14.55 1.82
N ALA A 39 -8.85 -14.20 0.70
CA ALA A 39 -9.05 -15.10 -0.44
C ALA A 39 -7.89 -15.06 -1.44
N SER A 40 -7.31 -13.87 -1.63
CA SER A 40 -6.17 -13.68 -2.54
C SER A 40 -5.33 -12.46 -2.16
N GLU A 41 -4.11 -12.47 -2.68
CA GLU A 41 -3.13 -11.39 -2.55
C GLU A 41 -2.74 -10.89 -3.94
N SER A 42 -2.55 -9.58 -4.08
CA SER A 42 -2.10 -8.94 -5.31
C SER A 42 -0.90 -8.05 -5.00
N PRO A 43 0.32 -8.59 -5.09
CA PRO A 43 1.54 -7.81 -4.93
C PRO A 43 1.80 -6.96 -6.19
N VAL A 44 2.01 -5.66 -6.01
CA VAL A 44 2.39 -4.74 -7.07
C VAL A 44 3.66 -3.97 -6.70
N PRO A 45 4.64 -3.84 -7.61
CA PRO A 45 5.86 -3.10 -7.32
C PRO A 45 5.58 -1.61 -7.18
N LEU A 46 6.33 -0.94 -6.31
CA LEU A 46 6.33 0.52 -6.24
C LEU A 46 7.07 1.07 -7.47
N LEU A 47 6.38 1.87 -8.26
CA LEU A 47 6.94 2.56 -9.41
C LEU A 47 7.37 3.96 -8.99
N VAL A 48 8.49 4.42 -9.56
CA VAL A 48 9.06 5.77 -9.36
C VAL A 48 9.05 6.23 -7.88
N PRO A 49 9.50 5.41 -6.91
CA PRO A 49 9.48 5.81 -5.52
C PRO A 49 10.39 7.02 -5.29
N HIS A 50 9.88 8.02 -4.59
CA HIS A 50 10.59 9.25 -4.27
C HIS A 50 10.40 9.61 -2.81
N VAL A 51 11.51 9.89 -2.12
CA VAL A 51 11.49 10.31 -0.71
C VAL A 51 11.94 11.74 -0.55
N GLU A 52 11.11 12.48 0.18
CA GLU A 52 11.39 13.84 0.62
C GLU A 52 11.05 13.95 2.11
N GLY A 53 12.07 14.10 2.96
CA GLY A 53 11.91 14.16 4.40
C GLY A 53 11.20 12.91 4.97
N LYS A 54 9.98 13.10 5.50
CA LYS A 54 9.16 12.03 6.09
C LYS A 54 8.12 11.45 5.13
N THR A 55 8.18 11.84 3.86
CA THR A 55 7.18 11.51 2.85
C THR A 55 7.80 10.61 1.79
N LEU A 56 7.09 9.53 1.46
CA LEU A 56 7.35 8.65 0.32
C LEU A 56 6.20 8.81 -0.67
N THR A 57 6.48 9.22 -1.89
CA THR A 57 5.54 9.16 -3.02
C THR A 57 5.93 8.03 -3.96
N PHE A 58 4.94 7.38 -4.54
CA PHE A 58 5.14 6.28 -5.48
C PHE A 58 3.88 6.07 -6.31
N GLU A 59 4.01 5.30 -7.37
CA GLU A 59 2.88 4.85 -8.17
C GLU A 59 2.78 3.33 -8.12
N VAL A 60 1.58 2.82 -8.40
CA VAL A 60 1.37 1.39 -8.66
C VAL A 60 0.59 1.23 -9.95
N GLN A 61 0.91 0.19 -10.71
CA GLN A 61 0.24 -0.10 -11.97
C GLN A 61 -1.24 -0.47 -11.72
N HIS A 62 -2.16 0.24 -12.36
CA HIS A 62 -3.59 -0.05 -12.28
C HIS A 62 -4.01 -0.98 -13.41
N HIS A 63 -4.52 -2.16 -13.08
CA HIS A 63 -5.23 -2.99 -14.07
C HIS A 63 -6.68 -2.47 -14.17
N LYS A 64 -7.13 -2.05 -15.36
CA LYS A 64 -8.50 -1.52 -15.58
C LYS A 64 -9.58 -2.53 -15.19
N CYS A 65 -9.33 -3.83 -15.39
CA CYS A 65 -10.16 -4.93 -14.90
C CYS A 65 -9.36 -6.24 -14.88
N HIS A 66 -9.80 -7.24 -14.10
CA HIS A 66 -9.15 -8.56 -14.00
C HIS A 66 -9.00 -9.30 -15.34
N THR A 67 -9.76 -8.90 -16.36
CA THR A 67 -9.79 -9.52 -17.70
C THR A 67 -9.37 -8.57 -18.82
N CYS A 68 -8.96 -7.34 -18.49
CA CYS A 68 -8.68 -6.30 -19.48
C CYS A 68 -7.22 -6.39 -19.93
N PRO A 69 -6.93 -6.47 -21.24
CA PRO A 69 -5.57 -6.48 -21.76
C PRO A 69 -4.88 -5.11 -21.64
N GLU A 70 -5.64 -4.03 -21.43
CA GLU A 70 -5.09 -2.68 -21.31
C GLU A 70 -4.89 -2.24 -19.86
N LEU A 71 -3.68 -1.76 -19.58
CA LEU A 71 -3.33 -1.08 -18.34
C LEU A 71 -4.05 0.27 -18.26
N GLY A 72 -4.58 0.59 -17.07
CA GLY A 72 -5.02 1.94 -16.74
C GLY A 72 -3.84 2.83 -16.38
N PRO A 73 -4.06 4.16 -16.24
CA PRO A 73 -3.04 5.03 -15.67
C PRO A 73 -2.65 4.52 -14.29
N SER A 74 -1.37 4.59 -13.95
CA SER A 74 -0.88 4.24 -12.62
C SER A 74 -1.60 5.04 -11.55
N VAL A 75 -1.88 4.42 -10.42
CA VAL A 75 -2.43 5.12 -9.26
C VAL A 75 -1.28 5.65 -8.44
N LYS A 76 -1.31 6.96 -8.13
CA LYS A 76 -0.31 7.58 -7.27
C LYS A 76 -0.71 7.49 -5.81
N PHE A 77 0.28 7.29 -4.96
CA PHE A 77 0.14 7.24 -3.52
C PHE A 77 1.15 8.17 -2.85
N ARG A 78 0.73 8.71 -1.71
CA ARG A 78 1.60 9.38 -0.75
C ARG A 78 1.54 8.64 0.56
N MET A 79 2.70 8.33 1.14
CA MET A 79 2.85 7.84 2.49
C MET A 79 3.63 8.85 3.31
N GLU A 80 3.20 9.12 4.53
CA GLU A 80 3.91 9.99 5.46
C GLU A 80 4.06 9.31 6.82
N LEU A 81 5.27 9.37 7.38
CA LEU A 81 5.50 8.89 8.74
C LEU A 81 4.74 9.77 9.75
N ALA A 82 3.88 9.14 10.54
CA ALA A 82 3.10 9.75 11.61
C ALA A 82 3.69 9.46 13.00
N GLY A 83 4.63 8.52 13.09
CA GLY A 83 5.38 8.17 14.30
C GLY A 83 6.40 7.07 14.03
N PRO A 84 7.10 6.56 15.06
CA PRO A 84 8.14 5.54 14.89
C PRO A 84 7.67 4.23 14.26
N ASN A 85 6.39 3.89 14.46
CA ASN A 85 5.77 2.65 13.99
C ASN A 85 4.47 2.91 13.22
N GLU A 86 4.21 4.16 12.82
CA GLU A 86 2.96 4.54 12.21
C GLU A 86 3.19 5.41 10.98
N ALA A 87 2.38 5.20 9.95
CA ALA A 87 2.34 6.03 8.78
C ALA A 87 0.89 6.26 8.35
N LEU A 88 0.67 7.32 7.57
CA LEU A 88 -0.58 7.58 6.89
C LEU A 88 -0.37 7.40 5.40
N LEU A 89 -1.32 6.73 4.74
CA LEU A 89 -1.30 6.46 3.31
C LEU A 89 -2.51 7.12 2.64
N TRP A 90 -2.27 7.84 1.56
CA TRP A 90 -3.30 8.44 0.74
C TRP A 90 -3.16 7.96 -0.70
N LYS A 91 -4.29 7.58 -1.30
CA LYS A 91 -4.43 7.50 -2.75
C LYS A 91 -4.68 8.92 -3.26
N LEU A 92 -3.94 9.33 -4.29
CA LEU A 92 -4.09 10.65 -4.91
C LEU A 92 -5.00 10.49 -6.13
N GLU A 93 -6.15 11.16 -6.14
CA GLU A 93 -7.16 10.97 -7.20
C GLU A 93 -7.05 12.01 -8.33
N ASN A 94 -6.34 13.12 -8.10
CA ASN A 94 -6.20 14.24 -9.01
C ASN A 94 -4.95 15.09 -8.71
N GLU A 95 -4.48 15.84 -9.71
CA GLU A 95 -3.26 16.66 -9.61
C GLU A 95 -3.31 17.73 -8.51
N GLU A 96 -4.51 18.19 -8.12
CA GLU A 96 -4.66 19.14 -7.02
C GLU A 96 -4.31 18.51 -5.66
N GLN A 97 -4.64 17.24 -5.43
CA GLN A 97 -4.26 16.52 -4.20
C GLN A 97 -2.75 16.20 -4.14
N GLU A 98 -2.09 16.12 -5.30
CA GLU A 98 -0.63 15.99 -5.36
C GLU A 98 0.07 17.27 -4.85
N LYS A 99 -0.57 18.44 -5.05
CA LYS A 99 -0.01 19.76 -4.72
C LYS A 99 -0.51 20.31 -3.38
N ASN A 100 -1.67 19.86 -2.89
CA ASN A 100 -2.28 20.38 -1.67
C ASN A 100 -1.86 19.65 -0.39
N LYS A 101 -1.84 20.40 0.71
CA LYS A 101 -1.54 19.91 2.07
C LYS A 101 -2.75 19.29 2.78
N GLU A 102 -3.96 19.57 2.32
CA GLU A 102 -5.20 19.09 2.94
C GLU A 102 -5.64 17.75 2.33
N LEU A 103 -4.81 16.74 2.51
CA LEU A 103 -5.23 15.36 2.30
C LEU A 103 -6.19 14.98 3.45
N GLY A 104 -7.19 14.14 3.16
CA GLY A 104 -8.13 13.61 4.15
C GLY A 104 -7.44 12.79 5.27
N PRO A 105 -8.17 12.05 6.11
CA PRO A 105 -7.59 11.41 7.29
C PRO A 105 -6.50 10.34 6.99
N GLY A 106 -6.40 9.86 5.75
CA GLY A 106 -5.43 8.85 5.34
C GLY A 106 -5.74 7.47 5.93
N LEU A 107 -5.28 6.42 5.25
CA LEU A 107 -5.29 5.07 5.81
C LEU A 107 -4.10 4.94 6.76
N LYS A 108 -4.36 4.64 8.03
CA LYS A 108 -3.31 4.37 9.00
C LYS A 108 -2.63 3.03 8.71
N LEU A 109 -1.32 3.07 8.53
CA LEU A 109 -0.44 1.91 8.47
C LEU A 109 0.29 1.78 9.81
N VAL A 110 0.44 0.54 10.28
CA VAL A 110 1.21 0.21 11.48
C VAL A 110 2.36 -0.70 11.06
N ARG A 111 3.56 -0.36 11.50
CA ARG A 111 4.77 -1.14 11.19
C ARG A 111 4.59 -2.58 11.66
N ARG A 112 4.69 -3.52 10.73
CA ARG A 112 4.84 -4.95 11.05
C ARG A 112 6.33 -5.24 11.20
N SER A 113 6.71 -5.73 12.37
CA SER A 113 8.02 -6.35 12.55
C SER A 113 7.93 -7.74 11.92
N GLU A 114 8.73 -8.03 10.89
CA GLU A 114 8.98 -9.43 10.54
C GLU A 114 9.72 -10.04 11.74
N SER A 115 9.03 -10.89 12.51
CA SER A 115 9.70 -11.83 13.39
C SER A 115 10.53 -12.72 12.48
N HIS A 116 11.83 -12.45 12.37
CA HIS A 116 12.77 -13.47 11.90
C HIS A 116 12.56 -14.68 12.81
N PRO A 117 12.12 -15.85 12.31
CA PRO A 117 12.25 -17.07 13.08
C PRO A 117 13.76 -17.24 13.30
N GLY A 118 14.19 -17.01 14.54
CA GLY A 118 15.60 -17.10 14.90
C GLY A 118 16.15 -18.45 14.46
N THR A 119 17.22 -18.43 13.69
CA THR A 119 18.15 -19.54 13.63
C THR A 119 18.79 -19.66 15.01
N SER A 120 18.42 -20.70 15.76
CA SER A 120 19.19 -21.25 16.89
C SER A 120 19.24 -22.75 16.76
#